data_AF-A0A2Z7A895-F1
#
_entry.id   AF-A0A2Z7A895-F1
#
_cell.length_a   1.000
_cell.length_b   1.000
_cell.length_c   1.000
_cell.angle_alpha   90.00
_cell.angle_beta   90.00
_cell.angle_gamma   90.00
#
_symmetry.space_group_name_H-M   'P 1'
#
loop_
_entity.id
_entity.type
_entity.pdbx_description
1 polymer ?
#
loop_
_entity_poly.entity_id
_entity_poly.type
_entity_poly.pdbx_seq_one_letter_code
_entity_poly.pdbx_strand_id
1 'polypeptide(L)'
;MLVFNVAAVLSFFVALFASGSFGIENFRQAFPIIEPNPGHTKLRLSREGLEAIERISTPIAAVAVIGPYRSGKSFLLNQLLSLSCYEGFGVGHMRDTKTKGIWVWGTPVEMDIDGVKTSVIYLDTEGFESVGKSNVYDDRIFALATVMSSVLVYNLPETGEDVAFEPAKLLWLIQRDFLQGKSVQEMVHEALQRVPNTDGDKNIDQVNRIRDSLAIMGGNSTAFSLPQPHLRRTKLCDMKDDELDPIYVKRREQLKEVVSSIIRPKIVQGKPLNGKEFVSFLEQILEAINKGEIPSTGSLVEFFNKGILERCLKLYQQRMSYLGLPTSEELLQQGHEGSMKVAMKAFDEQHFGRHHAKRSAEKLVEEIEEVHKNFIMSNEYQSSKLCEALYTRCEDKMDQLQVLRLPSMAKFNAGFLQCNQSFDRECVGPSKSSYELRMMKMLGKSKSLFIKEYNHRLFNWLVAFALVMVVVGRFIIKFILVEIGAWIMFIFLETYTRLFWSAESLYYNPVWHVIVGTWETLVYSPILDLDRWAIPLVVIAALLVLYWRCYGKRKHNSRWMLPVYNNQKDSRRSE
;
A
#
# COMPACT_ATOMS: atom_id res chain seq x y z
N MET A 1 -21.81 -32.03 74.99
CA MET A 1 -22.49 -32.67 73.83
C MET A 1 -22.34 -31.74 72.63
N LEU A 2 -21.12 -31.72 72.09
CA LEU A 2 -20.84 -31.32 70.71
C LEU A 2 -21.21 -32.51 69.81
N VAL A 3 -21.34 -32.27 68.50
CA VAL A 3 -21.60 -33.24 67.42
C VAL A 3 -23.09 -33.49 67.11
N PHE A 4 -23.88 -32.44 66.86
CA PHE A 4 -25.07 -32.51 66.00
C PHE A 4 -25.43 -31.09 65.56
N ASN A 5 -24.87 -30.60 64.44
CA ASN A 5 -25.57 -29.64 63.53
C ASN A 5 -24.75 -29.04 62.38
N VAL A 6 -23.47 -29.39 62.19
CA VAL A 6 -22.74 -28.84 61.03
C VAL A 6 -23.11 -29.56 59.72
N ALA A 7 -23.39 -30.88 59.78
CA ALA A 7 -23.75 -31.67 58.59
C ALA A 7 -25.17 -31.36 58.04
N ALA A 8 -26.12 -30.99 58.91
CA ALA A 8 -27.48 -30.66 58.50
C ALA A 8 -27.55 -29.28 57.81
N VAL A 9 -26.78 -28.30 58.31
CA VAL A 9 -26.70 -26.96 57.70
C VAL A 9 -25.94 -26.98 56.38
N LEU A 10 -24.87 -27.79 56.26
CA LEU A 10 -24.19 -27.99 54.97
C LEU A 10 -25.05 -28.73 53.95
N SER A 11 -25.83 -29.75 54.37
CA SER A 11 -26.71 -30.48 53.43
C SER A 11 -27.85 -29.60 52.91
N PHE A 12 -28.36 -28.66 53.73
CA PHE A 12 -29.40 -27.72 53.30
C PHE A 12 -28.85 -26.67 52.33
N PHE A 13 -27.61 -26.21 52.51
CA PHE A 13 -26.95 -25.29 51.57
C PHE A 13 -26.50 -25.97 50.27
N VAL A 14 -26.05 -27.23 50.32
CA VAL A 14 -25.72 -27.98 49.09
C VAL A 14 -26.99 -28.35 48.31
N ALA A 15 -28.11 -28.62 48.99
CA ALA A 15 -29.40 -28.84 48.32
C ALA A 15 -29.97 -27.56 47.68
N LEU A 16 -29.77 -26.37 48.29
CA LEU A 16 -30.18 -25.10 47.69
C LEU A 16 -29.31 -24.67 46.48
N PHE A 17 -28.05 -25.12 46.41
CA PHE A 17 -27.17 -24.85 45.26
C PHE A 17 -27.23 -25.94 44.18
N ALA A 18 -27.78 -27.13 44.48
CA ALA A 18 -27.99 -28.19 43.50
C ALA A 18 -29.25 -27.99 42.63
N SER A 19 -30.13 -27.05 42.98
CA SER A 19 -31.31 -26.66 42.18
C SER A 19 -31.07 -25.37 41.41
N GLY A 20 -30.01 -25.32 40.59
CA GLY A 20 -29.63 -24.09 39.88
C GLY A 20 -28.96 -24.28 38.51
N SER A 21 -28.89 -25.51 37.96
CA SER A 21 -28.81 -25.68 36.52
C SER A 21 -30.23 -25.94 36.03
N PHE A 22 -30.94 -24.87 35.71
CA PHE A 22 -32.16 -24.93 34.90
C PHE A 22 -31.74 -25.37 33.49
N GLY A 23 -31.41 -26.65 33.33
CA GLY A 23 -31.27 -27.24 32.01
C GLY A 23 -32.62 -27.17 31.33
N ILE A 24 -32.69 -26.54 30.16
CA ILE A 24 -33.90 -26.53 29.34
C ILE A 24 -34.22 -27.98 29.00
N GLU A 25 -35.30 -28.55 29.56
CA GLU A 25 -35.68 -29.95 29.30
C GLU A 25 -36.47 -30.11 27.99
N ASN A 26 -37.13 -29.04 27.53
CA ASN A 26 -37.92 -29.04 26.30
C ASN A 26 -37.42 -27.99 25.29
N PHE A 27 -36.84 -28.47 24.19
CA PHE A 27 -36.33 -27.64 23.10
C PHE A 27 -37.26 -27.54 21.89
N ARG A 28 -38.47 -28.10 21.98
CA ARG A 28 -39.50 -28.02 20.94
C ARG A 28 -40.31 -26.73 21.10
N GLN A 29 -39.60 -25.59 21.08
CA GLN A 29 -40.15 -24.25 21.16
C GLN A 29 -39.19 -23.24 20.50
N ALA A 30 -39.66 -22.02 20.29
CA ALA A 30 -38.83 -20.92 19.82
C ALA A 30 -38.08 -20.27 20.99
N PHE A 31 -36.80 -19.96 20.79
CA PHE A 31 -35.96 -19.27 21.77
C PHE A 31 -35.45 -17.95 21.20
N PRO A 32 -35.43 -16.85 21.98
CA PRO A 32 -34.72 -15.66 21.59
C PRO A 32 -33.22 -15.97 21.57
N ILE A 33 -32.51 -15.51 20.54
CA ILE A 33 -31.03 -15.55 20.47
C ILE A 33 -30.44 -14.16 20.50
N ILE A 34 -31.19 -13.17 20.01
CA ILE A 34 -30.83 -11.76 20.02
C ILE A 34 -32.04 -10.96 20.48
N GLU A 35 -31.82 -10.01 21.37
CA GLU A 35 -32.86 -9.14 21.92
C GLU A 35 -32.42 -7.66 21.88
N PRO A 36 -33.36 -6.72 21.71
CA PRO A 36 -33.08 -5.30 21.89
C PRO A 36 -32.69 -5.00 23.34
N ASN A 37 -31.76 -4.07 23.55
CA ASN A 37 -31.66 -3.40 24.84
C ASN A 37 -32.92 -2.54 25.08
N PRO A 38 -33.22 -2.11 26.34
CA PRO A 38 -34.43 -1.34 26.64
C PRO A 38 -34.62 -0.07 25.80
N GLY A 39 -33.53 0.55 25.33
CA GLY A 39 -33.56 1.73 24.46
C GLY A 39 -33.55 1.45 22.95
N HIS A 40 -33.56 0.19 22.50
CA HIS A 40 -33.44 -0.22 21.10
C HIS A 40 -32.23 0.39 20.35
N THR A 41 -31.16 0.70 21.09
CA THR A 41 -29.91 1.28 20.57
C THR A 41 -28.80 0.26 20.42
N LYS A 42 -28.92 -0.93 21.06
CA LYS A 42 -27.95 -2.03 21.02
C LYS A 42 -28.68 -3.37 21.03
N LEU A 43 -28.00 -4.39 20.53
CA LEU A 43 -28.47 -5.76 20.55
C LEU A 43 -27.75 -6.53 21.67
N ARG A 44 -28.45 -7.48 22.30
CA ARG A 44 -27.91 -8.35 23.35
C ARG A 44 -28.17 -9.80 22.97
N LEU A 45 -27.29 -10.69 23.37
CA LEU A 45 -27.52 -12.13 23.22
C LEU A 45 -28.47 -12.61 24.29
N SER A 46 -29.35 -13.54 23.92
CA SER A 46 -30.13 -14.31 24.89
C SER A 46 -29.53 -15.70 25.03
N ARG A 47 -29.11 -16.02 26.25
CA ARG A 47 -28.38 -17.24 26.58
C ARG A 47 -29.20 -18.51 26.31
N GLU A 48 -30.52 -18.45 26.53
CA GLU A 48 -31.42 -19.60 26.37
C GLU A 48 -31.42 -20.15 24.94
N GLY A 49 -31.46 -19.26 23.93
CA GLY A 49 -31.38 -19.67 22.53
C GLY A 49 -29.98 -20.08 22.09
N LEU A 50 -28.93 -19.52 22.70
CA LEU A 50 -27.55 -19.93 22.40
C LEU A 50 -27.29 -21.37 22.87
N GLU A 51 -27.74 -21.73 24.08
CA GLU A 51 -27.61 -23.10 24.60
C GLU A 51 -28.30 -24.13 23.69
N ALA A 52 -29.43 -23.76 23.07
CA ALA A 52 -30.12 -24.59 22.08
C ALA A 52 -29.32 -24.81 20.77
N ILE A 53 -28.46 -23.86 20.39
CA ILE A 53 -27.58 -23.94 19.21
C ILE A 53 -26.26 -24.66 19.55
N GLU A 54 -25.64 -24.38 20.69
CA GLU A 54 -24.33 -24.93 21.09
C GLU A 54 -24.29 -26.47 21.17
N ARG A 55 -25.44 -27.09 21.46
CA ARG A 55 -25.58 -28.56 21.52
C ARG A 55 -25.45 -29.25 20.16
N ILE A 56 -25.59 -28.51 19.06
CA ILE A 56 -25.53 -29.06 17.71
C ILE A 56 -24.07 -29.36 17.34
N SER A 57 -23.73 -30.63 17.17
CA SER A 57 -22.37 -31.08 16.85
C SER A 57 -22.09 -31.21 15.35
N THR A 58 -23.13 -31.30 14.54
CA THR A 58 -23.14 -31.35 13.09
C THR A 58 -22.96 -29.94 12.48
N PRO A 59 -22.51 -29.84 11.21
CA PRO A 59 -22.52 -28.60 10.46
C PRO A 59 -23.89 -27.93 10.49
N ILE A 60 -23.93 -26.61 10.70
CA ILE A 60 -25.15 -25.81 10.71
C ILE A 60 -25.37 -25.17 9.35
N ALA A 61 -26.61 -25.24 8.87
CA ALA A 61 -27.12 -24.35 7.85
C ALA A 61 -28.29 -23.54 8.42
N ALA A 62 -28.34 -22.24 8.14
CA ALA A 62 -29.38 -21.37 8.71
C ALA A 62 -30.31 -20.82 7.63
N VAL A 63 -31.61 -20.97 7.82
CA VAL A 63 -32.66 -20.33 7.02
C VAL A 63 -33.21 -19.17 7.83
N ALA A 64 -33.00 -17.93 7.39
CA ALA A 64 -33.57 -16.75 8.05
C ALA A 64 -34.66 -16.13 7.21
N VAL A 65 -35.75 -15.70 7.83
CA VAL A 65 -36.84 -14.98 7.15
C VAL A 65 -36.86 -13.53 7.62
N ILE A 66 -36.66 -12.61 6.68
CA ILE A 66 -36.73 -11.16 6.88
C ILE A 66 -37.88 -10.56 6.08
N GLY A 67 -38.30 -9.35 6.42
CA GLY A 67 -39.43 -8.70 5.76
C GLY A 67 -40.14 -7.67 6.66
N PRO A 68 -41.03 -6.84 6.10
CA PRO A 68 -41.74 -5.80 6.86
C PRO A 68 -42.49 -6.37 8.05
N TYR A 69 -42.78 -5.53 9.05
CA TYR A 69 -43.67 -5.93 10.13
C TYR A 69 -45.02 -6.43 9.57
N ARG A 70 -45.55 -7.52 10.16
CA ARG A 70 -46.84 -8.14 9.77
C ARG A 70 -46.92 -8.74 8.36
N SER A 71 -45.78 -9.05 7.73
CA SER A 71 -45.78 -9.77 6.43
C SER A 71 -46.06 -11.28 6.54
N GLY A 72 -46.24 -11.85 7.74
CA GLY A 72 -46.50 -13.28 7.93
C GLY A 72 -45.26 -14.18 8.03
N LYS A 73 -44.10 -13.61 8.39
CA LYS A 73 -42.82 -14.34 8.53
C LYS A 73 -42.88 -15.55 9.47
N SER A 74 -43.35 -15.34 10.70
CA SER A 74 -43.47 -16.41 11.70
C SER A 74 -44.45 -17.50 11.25
N PHE A 75 -45.54 -17.11 10.57
CA PHE A 75 -46.48 -18.06 9.96
C PHE A 75 -45.79 -18.88 8.86
N LEU A 76 -45.07 -18.23 7.94
CA LEU A 76 -44.30 -18.91 6.90
C LEU A 76 -43.29 -19.91 7.48
N LEU A 77 -42.55 -19.53 8.52
CA LEU A 77 -41.59 -20.42 9.19
C LEU A 77 -42.27 -21.65 9.77
N ASN A 78 -43.43 -21.48 10.43
CA ASN A 78 -44.23 -22.60 10.92
C ASN A 78 -44.67 -23.52 9.77
N GLN A 79 -45.06 -22.94 8.62
CA GLN A 79 -45.44 -23.70 7.44
C GLN A 79 -44.26 -24.49 6.83
N LEU A 80 -43.04 -23.93 6.82
CA LEU A 80 -41.83 -24.64 6.39
C LEU A 80 -41.45 -25.77 7.35
N LEU A 81 -41.61 -25.54 8.66
CA LEU A 81 -41.39 -26.54 9.71
C LEU A 81 -42.53 -27.57 9.83
N SER A 82 -43.64 -27.37 9.11
CA SER A 82 -44.87 -28.17 9.24
C SER A 82 -45.45 -28.18 10.66
N LEU A 83 -45.41 -27.01 11.33
CA LEU A 83 -45.89 -26.78 12.69
C LEU A 83 -47.16 -25.94 12.71
N SER A 84 -48.00 -26.15 13.73
CA SER A 84 -49.13 -25.25 14.00
C SER A 84 -48.67 -23.95 14.66
N CYS A 85 -49.47 -22.89 14.61
CA CYS A 85 -49.15 -21.64 15.32
C CYS A 85 -49.11 -21.79 16.86
N TYR A 86 -49.76 -22.82 17.40
CA TYR A 86 -49.80 -23.11 18.83
C TYR A 86 -48.54 -23.82 19.32
N GLU A 87 -47.78 -24.40 18.39
CA GLU A 87 -46.55 -25.12 18.67
C GLU A 87 -45.31 -24.34 18.23
N GLY A 88 -45.35 -23.72 17.05
CA GLY A 88 -44.21 -23.06 16.41
C GLY A 88 -43.91 -21.64 16.93
N PHE A 89 -43.33 -20.80 16.07
CA PHE A 89 -43.12 -19.38 16.34
C PHE A 89 -44.45 -18.66 16.59
N GLY A 90 -44.49 -17.83 17.64
CA GLY A 90 -45.69 -17.10 18.02
C GLY A 90 -46.18 -16.13 16.93
N VAL A 91 -47.43 -16.29 16.49
CA VAL A 91 -48.08 -15.42 15.49
C VAL A 91 -49.06 -14.50 16.20
N GLY A 92 -49.10 -13.21 15.85
CA GLY A 92 -50.06 -12.28 16.45
C GLY A 92 -50.69 -11.29 15.49
N HIS A 93 -51.85 -10.77 15.92
CA HIS A 93 -52.75 -9.96 15.09
C HIS A 93 -52.84 -8.48 15.52
N MET A 94 -52.22 -8.08 16.65
CA MET A 94 -52.23 -6.71 17.21
C MET A 94 -51.09 -5.81 16.69
N ARG A 95 -51.17 -4.48 16.88
CA ARG A 95 -50.29 -3.46 16.26
C ARG A 95 -48.81 -3.59 16.67
N ASP A 96 -48.53 -4.08 17.87
CA ASP A 96 -47.16 -4.31 18.33
C ASP A 96 -46.52 -5.55 17.71
N THR A 97 -45.22 -5.46 17.39
CA THR A 97 -44.45 -6.62 16.90
C THR A 97 -44.35 -7.69 17.98
N LYS A 98 -44.85 -8.89 17.68
CA LYS A 98 -44.76 -10.06 18.57
C LYS A 98 -43.32 -10.55 18.72
N THR A 99 -42.59 -10.67 17.61
CA THR A 99 -41.17 -11.01 17.61
C THR A 99 -40.33 -9.78 17.91
N LYS A 100 -39.43 -9.89 18.90
CA LYS A 100 -38.42 -8.87 19.25
C LYS A 100 -37.04 -9.46 19.05
N GLY A 101 -36.17 -8.79 18.29
CA GLY A 101 -34.84 -9.26 17.96
C GLY A 101 -34.83 -10.42 16.95
N ILE A 102 -34.05 -11.46 17.20
CA ILE A 102 -33.98 -12.68 16.36
C ILE A 102 -34.22 -13.91 17.23
N TRP A 103 -35.03 -14.82 16.72
CA TRP A 103 -35.45 -16.05 17.40
C TRP A 103 -35.05 -17.27 16.57
N VAL A 104 -34.70 -18.36 17.25
CA VAL A 104 -34.38 -19.65 16.65
C VAL A 104 -35.42 -20.69 17.05
N TRP A 105 -35.77 -21.60 16.13
CA TRP A 105 -36.50 -22.80 16.50
C TRP A 105 -35.54 -23.79 17.17
N GLY A 106 -35.82 -24.19 18.41
CA GLY A 106 -34.85 -24.92 19.24
C GLY A 106 -34.49 -26.32 18.74
N THR A 107 -35.29 -26.93 17.86
CA THR A 107 -35.04 -28.27 17.31
C THR A 107 -34.66 -28.18 15.83
N PRO A 108 -33.41 -28.52 15.45
CA PRO A 108 -32.98 -28.45 14.05
C PRO A 108 -33.67 -29.52 13.18
N VAL A 109 -33.78 -29.23 11.88
CA VAL A 109 -34.18 -30.20 10.86
C VAL A 109 -32.91 -30.85 10.31
N GLU A 110 -32.78 -32.16 10.49
CA GLU A 110 -31.62 -32.91 10.00
C GLU A 110 -31.76 -33.22 8.50
N MET A 111 -30.74 -32.87 7.72
CA MET A 111 -30.70 -33.09 6.27
C MET A 111 -29.35 -33.67 5.83
N ASP A 112 -29.36 -34.52 4.82
CA ASP A 112 -28.14 -34.94 4.13
C ASP A 112 -27.89 -33.99 2.94
N ILE A 113 -26.78 -33.27 3.01
CA ILE A 113 -26.38 -32.29 1.99
C ILE A 113 -25.02 -32.70 1.46
N ASP A 114 -24.96 -33.11 0.20
CA ASP A 114 -23.72 -33.52 -0.48
C ASP A 114 -22.96 -34.64 0.28
N GLY A 115 -23.68 -35.55 0.96
CA GLY A 115 -23.12 -36.66 1.74
C GLY A 115 -22.75 -36.29 3.18
N VAL A 116 -23.09 -35.08 3.63
CA VAL A 116 -22.81 -34.57 4.98
C VAL A 116 -24.11 -34.31 5.73
N LYS A 117 -24.28 -35.01 6.85
CA LYS A 117 -25.40 -34.75 7.77
C LYS A 117 -25.29 -33.36 8.38
N THR A 118 -26.25 -32.50 8.05
CA THR A 118 -26.27 -31.08 8.37
C THR A 118 -27.55 -30.75 9.15
N SER A 119 -27.41 -29.96 10.20
CA SER A 119 -28.54 -29.46 10.99
C SER A 119 -29.00 -28.11 10.44
N VAL A 120 -30.24 -28.07 9.97
CA VAL A 120 -30.87 -26.84 9.45
C VAL A 120 -31.63 -26.15 10.57
N ILE A 121 -31.23 -24.93 10.90
CA ILE A 121 -31.91 -24.07 11.88
C ILE A 121 -32.72 -22.98 11.18
N TYR A 122 -33.85 -22.62 11.77
CA TYR A 122 -34.75 -21.59 11.25
C TYR A 122 -34.74 -20.37 12.16
N LEU A 123 -34.56 -19.19 11.56
CA LEU A 123 -34.43 -17.92 12.26
C LEU A 123 -35.60 -17.00 11.88
N ASP A 124 -36.42 -16.64 12.88
CA ASP A 124 -37.45 -15.60 12.76
C ASP A 124 -36.89 -14.25 13.19
N THR A 125 -37.04 -13.24 12.35
CA THR A 125 -36.55 -11.88 12.66
C THR A 125 -37.70 -10.96 13.00
N GLU A 126 -37.41 -9.98 13.86
CA GLU A 126 -38.29 -8.83 14.03
C GLU A 126 -38.52 -8.14 12.67
N GLY A 127 -39.76 -7.70 12.45
CA GLY A 127 -40.10 -6.95 11.24
C GLY A 127 -39.64 -5.50 11.34
N PHE A 128 -39.01 -5.03 10.26
CA PHE A 128 -38.58 -3.63 10.10
C PHE A 128 -39.80 -2.72 9.84
N GLU A 129 -39.60 -1.40 10.00
CA GLU A 129 -40.60 -0.31 9.84
C GLU A 129 -41.74 -0.28 10.86
N SER A 130 -41.54 -0.92 12.02
CA SER A 130 -42.51 -0.83 13.11
C SER A 130 -42.50 0.58 13.73
N VAL A 131 -43.70 1.11 14.01
CA VAL A 131 -43.89 2.41 14.68
C VAL A 131 -43.08 2.48 15.98
N GLY A 132 -42.28 3.55 16.15
CA GLY A 132 -41.51 3.83 17.37
C GLY A 132 -40.11 3.21 17.46
N LYS A 133 -39.55 2.65 16.38
CA LYS A 133 -38.17 2.11 16.33
C LYS A 133 -37.26 2.97 15.46
N SER A 134 -35.95 2.87 15.69
CA SER A 134 -34.94 3.57 14.89
C SER A 134 -34.54 2.75 13.65
N ASN A 135 -34.34 3.40 12.50
CA ASN A 135 -33.86 2.74 11.28
C ASN A 135 -32.55 1.96 11.53
N VAL A 136 -31.67 2.50 12.38
CA VAL A 136 -30.40 1.88 12.78
C VAL A 136 -30.60 0.54 13.49
N TYR A 137 -31.69 0.36 14.24
CA TYR A 137 -31.99 -0.90 14.90
C TYR A 137 -32.41 -1.98 13.90
N ASP A 138 -33.32 -1.62 12.99
CA ASP A 138 -33.81 -2.50 11.93
C ASP A 138 -32.66 -2.96 11.02
N ASP A 139 -31.74 -2.04 10.69
CA ASP A 139 -30.52 -2.32 9.92
C ASP A 139 -29.62 -3.36 10.60
N ARG A 140 -29.52 -3.35 11.94
CA ARG A 140 -28.68 -4.30 12.69
C ARG A 140 -29.29 -5.69 12.74
N ILE A 141 -30.60 -5.79 12.95
CA ILE A 141 -31.32 -7.07 12.89
C ILE A 141 -31.14 -7.70 11.51
N PHE A 142 -31.29 -6.90 10.47
CA PHE A 142 -31.15 -7.32 9.10
C PHE A 142 -29.70 -7.75 8.75
N ALA A 143 -28.70 -6.97 9.14
CA ALA A 143 -27.29 -7.31 8.94
C ALA A 143 -26.93 -8.64 9.62
N LEU A 144 -27.40 -8.83 10.86
CA LEU A 144 -27.15 -10.02 11.64
C LEU A 144 -27.83 -11.26 11.03
N ALA A 145 -29.10 -11.16 10.65
CA ALA A 145 -29.82 -12.22 9.96
C ALA A 145 -29.14 -12.64 8.65
N THR A 146 -28.63 -11.67 7.89
CA THR A 146 -27.90 -11.92 6.64
C THR A 146 -26.60 -12.66 6.88
N VAL A 147 -25.78 -12.17 7.82
CA VAL A 147 -24.47 -12.76 8.11
C VAL A 147 -24.61 -14.17 8.70
N MET A 148 -25.65 -14.42 9.49
CA MET A 148 -25.91 -15.72 10.10
C MET A 148 -26.49 -16.74 9.11
N SER A 149 -27.30 -16.30 8.16
CA SER A 149 -28.03 -17.21 7.27
C SER A 149 -27.14 -17.86 6.20
N SER A 150 -27.48 -19.10 5.87
CA SER A 150 -27.07 -19.80 4.64
C SER A 150 -28.04 -19.52 3.50
N VAL A 151 -29.32 -19.37 3.83
CA VAL A 151 -30.41 -18.95 2.92
C VAL A 151 -31.19 -17.85 3.62
N LEU A 152 -31.27 -16.68 2.99
CA LEU A 152 -32.11 -15.59 3.46
C LEU A 152 -33.37 -15.55 2.60
N VAL A 153 -34.52 -15.67 3.25
CA VAL A 153 -35.83 -15.55 2.62
C VAL A 153 -36.33 -14.14 2.87
N TYR A 154 -36.59 -13.41 1.78
CA TYR A 154 -37.15 -12.08 1.87
C TYR A 154 -38.64 -12.12 1.57
N ASN A 155 -39.45 -11.89 2.62
CA ASN A 155 -40.90 -12.03 2.59
C ASN A 155 -41.58 -10.68 2.33
N LEU A 156 -42.04 -10.49 1.10
CA LEU A 156 -42.63 -9.24 0.61
C LEU A 156 -44.18 -9.32 0.60
N PRO A 157 -44.87 -8.45 1.37
CA PRO A 157 -46.33 -8.49 1.45
C PRO A 157 -47.05 -7.85 0.25
N GLU A 158 -46.52 -6.80 -0.38
CA GLU A 158 -47.12 -6.09 -1.54
C GLU A 158 -46.02 -5.43 -2.42
N THR A 159 -46.35 -5.00 -3.65
CA THR A 159 -45.41 -4.47 -4.66
C THR A 159 -44.54 -3.32 -4.15
N GLY A 160 -43.22 -3.57 -4.16
CA GLY A 160 -42.16 -2.60 -4.46
C GLY A 160 -42.03 -1.38 -3.55
N GLU A 161 -41.42 -1.58 -2.38
CA GLU A 161 -40.53 -0.54 -1.82
C GLU A 161 -39.09 -1.04 -1.86
N ASP A 162 -38.21 -0.11 -2.24
CA ASP A 162 -36.82 -0.32 -2.62
C ASP A 162 -35.95 -0.64 -1.39
N VAL A 163 -35.75 -1.92 -1.11
CA VAL A 163 -34.81 -2.38 -0.09
C VAL A 163 -33.52 -2.84 -0.76
N ALA A 164 -32.44 -2.11 -0.53
CA ALA A 164 -31.12 -2.42 -1.03
C ALA A 164 -30.33 -3.22 0.01
N PHE A 165 -30.00 -4.51 -0.24
CA PHE A 165 -28.82 -5.22 0.31
C PHE A 165 -28.79 -6.75 0.03
N GLU A 166 -27.61 -7.39 0.22
CA GLU A 166 -27.23 -8.70 -0.31
C GLU A 166 -26.78 -9.80 0.71
N PRO A 167 -27.46 -10.96 0.80
CA PRO A 167 -26.98 -12.24 1.38
C PRO A 167 -26.39 -13.27 0.38
N ALA A 168 -25.69 -14.32 0.86
CA ALA A 168 -25.03 -15.32 0.01
C ALA A 168 -25.96 -16.15 -0.91
N LYS A 169 -27.22 -16.38 -0.51
CA LYS A 169 -28.32 -16.92 -1.34
C LYS A 169 -29.63 -16.27 -0.92
N LEU A 170 -30.25 -15.50 -1.82
CA LEU A 170 -31.50 -14.79 -1.57
C LEU A 170 -32.67 -15.51 -2.25
N LEU A 171 -33.69 -15.84 -1.47
CA LEU A 171 -34.96 -16.35 -1.97
C LEU A 171 -36.02 -15.26 -1.82
N TRP A 172 -36.54 -14.77 -2.94
CA TRP A 172 -37.62 -13.78 -2.95
C TRP A 172 -38.94 -14.52 -2.80
N LEU A 173 -39.59 -14.39 -1.64
CA LEU A 173 -40.93 -14.92 -1.46
C LEU A 173 -41.95 -13.81 -1.66
N ILE A 174 -42.75 -13.95 -2.71
CA ILE A 174 -43.78 -12.98 -3.09
C ILE A 174 -45.16 -13.58 -2.78
N GLN A 175 -45.89 -12.99 -1.85
CA GLN A 175 -47.19 -13.51 -1.42
C GLN A 175 -48.35 -12.90 -2.22
N ARG A 176 -48.65 -13.41 -3.44
CA ARG A 176 -49.79 -12.91 -4.26
C ARG A 176 -50.38 -13.94 -5.22
N ASP A 177 -51.70 -13.87 -5.39
CA ASP A 177 -52.44 -14.49 -6.50
C ASP A 177 -52.27 -13.61 -7.76
N PHE A 178 -51.41 -14.04 -8.67
CA PHE A 178 -51.16 -13.30 -9.92
C PHE A 178 -52.27 -13.58 -10.93
N LEU A 179 -53.13 -12.59 -11.17
CA LEU A 179 -54.19 -12.64 -12.20
C LEU A 179 -53.73 -12.25 -13.62
N GLN A 180 -52.44 -12.28 -13.94
CA GLN A 180 -51.94 -11.91 -15.27
C GLN A 180 -50.79 -12.83 -15.71
N GLY A 181 -50.84 -13.30 -16.95
CA GLY A 181 -50.06 -14.41 -17.52
C GLY A 181 -48.55 -14.21 -17.70
N LYS A 182 -47.87 -13.54 -16.77
CA LYS A 182 -46.40 -13.49 -16.65
C LYS A 182 -45.93 -14.43 -15.54
N SER A 183 -44.75 -15.04 -15.69
CA SER A 183 -44.16 -15.84 -14.61
C SER A 183 -43.57 -14.94 -13.50
N VAL A 184 -43.41 -15.48 -12.29
CA VAL A 184 -42.85 -14.76 -11.13
C VAL A 184 -41.40 -14.36 -11.41
N GLN A 185 -40.66 -15.23 -12.09
CA GLN A 185 -39.30 -15.01 -12.53
C GLN A 185 -39.21 -13.89 -13.56
N GLU A 186 -40.14 -13.83 -14.52
CA GLU A 186 -40.23 -12.71 -15.47
C GLU A 186 -40.54 -11.39 -14.77
N MET A 187 -41.43 -11.39 -13.79
CA MET A 187 -41.78 -10.18 -13.03
C MET A 187 -40.59 -9.67 -12.21
N VAL A 188 -39.88 -10.57 -11.53
CA VAL A 188 -38.66 -10.19 -10.81
C VAL A 188 -37.60 -9.73 -11.79
N HIS A 189 -37.44 -10.40 -12.93
CA HIS A 189 -36.50 -9.96 -13.97
C HIS A 189 -36.83 -8.54 -14.48
N GLU A 190 -38.11 -8.24 -14.74
CA GLU A 190 -38.59 -6.92 -15.18
C GLU A 190 -38.45 -5.85 -14.08
N ALA A 191 -38.78 -6.17 -12.83
CA ALA A 191 -38.63 -5.27 -11.69
C ALA A 191 -37.16 -4.93 -11.38
N LEU A 192 -36.25 -5.83 -11.77
CA LEU A 192 -34.80 -5.68 -11.64
C LEU A 192 -34.15 -5.03 -12.87
N GLN A 193 -34.89 -4.82 -13.96
CA GLN A 193 -34.37 -4.08 -15.11
C GLN A 193 -34.32 -2.57 -14.82
N ARG A 194 -33.30 -1.92 -15.39
CA ARG A 194 -33.16 -0.46 -15.32
C ARG A 194 -34.36 0.23 -15.96
N VAL A 195 -34.82 1.29 -15.31
CA VAL A 195 -35.78 2.24 -15.88
C VAL A 195 -35.01 3.28 -16.71
N PRO A 196 -35.41 3.53 -17.97
CA PRO A 196 -34.78 4.56 -18.79
C PRO A 196 -34.81 5.93 -18.10
N ASN A 197 -33.67 6.63 -18.06
CA ASN A 197 -33.55 7.96 -17.47
C ASN A 197 -33.06 8.98 -18.52
N THR A 198 -33.92 9.30 -19.49
CA THR A 198 -33.58 10.21 -20.59
C THR A 198 -33.42 11.66 -20.14
N ASP A 199 -34.04 12.04 -19.03
CA ASP A 199 -34.10 13.42 -18.53
C ASP A 199 -33.11 13.71 -17.40
N GLY A 200 -32.30 12.71 -17.00
CA GLY A 200 -31.26 12.86 -15.98
C GLY A 200 -31.79 13.06 -14.56
N ASP A 201 -32.96 12.48 -14.24
CA ASP A 201 -33.55 12.56 -12.90
C ASP A 201 -32.70 11.76 -11.89
N LYS A 202 -32.21 12.47 -10.87
CA LYS A 202 -31.38 11.88 -9.80
C LYS A 202 -32.13 10.80 -9.00
N ASN A 203 -33.45 10.90 -8.88
CA ASN A 203 -34.25 9.88 -8.20
C ASN A 203 -34.31 8.59 -9.03
N ILE A 204 -34.46 8.70 -10.35
CA ILE A 204 -34.43 7.53 -11.25
C ILE A 204 -33.04 6.89 -11.24
N ASP A 205 -31.97 7.69 -11.19
CA ASP A 205 -30.61 7.17 -11.00
C ASP A 205 -30.45 6.43 -9.67
N GLN A 206 -31.04 6.95 -8.59
CA GLN A 206 -31.02 6.29 -7.29
C GLN A 206 -31.79 4.96 -7.30
N VAL A 207 -32.98 4.93 -7.90
CA VAL A 207 -33.78 3.71 -8.02
C VAL A 207 -33.08 2.69 -8.93
N ASN A 208 -32.48 3.12 -10.04
CA ASN A 208 -31.71 2.23 -10.91
C ASN A 208 -30.48 1.63 -10.21
N ARG A 209 -29.82 2.40 -9.34
CA ARG A 209 -28.74 1.85 -8.49
C ARG A 209 -29.26 0.72 -7.59
N ILE A 210 -30.47 0.85 -7.05
CA ILE A 210 -31.08 -0.19 -6.22
C ILE A 210 -31.44 -1.41 -7.06
N ARG A 211 -32.12 -1.23 -8.21
CA ARG A 211 -32.49 -2.31 -9.13
C ARG A 211 -31.29 -3.09 -9.66
N ASP A 212 -30.22 -2.39 -10.04
CA ASP A 212 -28.96 -3.01 -10.47
C ASP A 212 -28.37 -3.88 -9.36
N SER A 213 -28.37 -3.38 -8.11
CA SER A 213 -27.88 -4.11 -6.94
C SER A 213 -28.64 -5.41 -6.74
N LEU A 214 -29.97 -5.34 -6.80
CA LEU A 214 -30.85 -6.49 -6.64
C LEU A 214 -30.75 -7.47 -7.83
N ALA A 215 -30.46 -7.00 -9.05
CA ALA A 215 -30.30 -7.80 -10.26
C ALA A 215 -29.06 -8.72 -10.23
N ILE A 216 -27.98 -8.28 -9.59
CA ILE A 216 -26.69 -9.02 -9.51
C ILE A 216 -26.81 -10.23 -8.59
N MET A 217 -27.53 -10.11 -7.48
CA MET A 217 -27.97 -11.24 -6.66
C MET A 217 -28.98 -12.12 -7.38
N GLY A 218 -29.82 -11.45 -8.19
CA GLY A 218 -30.83 -12.01 -9.06
C GLY A 218 -30.39 -13.23 -9.85
N GLY A 219 -29.13 -13.23 -10.31
CA GLY A 219 -28.54 -14.29 -11.15
C GLY A 219 -28.51 -15.69 -10.53
N ASN A 220 -28.53 -15.79 -9.18
CA ASN A 220 -28.75 -17.04 -8.44
C ASN A 220 -29.99 -16.98 -7.53
N SER A 221 -30.77 -15.89 -7.58
CA SER A 221 -31.94 -15.72 -6.75
C SER A 221 -33.10 -16.54 -7.33
N THR A 222 -33.76 -17.32 -6.48
CA THR A 222 -35.00 -17.98 -6.87
C THR A 222 -36.14 -17.09 -6.41
N ALA A 223 -36.93 -16.55 -7.35
CA ALA A 223 -38.18 -15.91 -7.00
C ALA A 223 -39.26 -16.98 -6.90
N PHE A 224 -40.01 -16.96 -5.80
CA PHE A 224 -41.06 -17.93 -5.53
C PHE A 224 -42.35 -17.18 -5.17
N SER A 225 -43.42 -17.46 -5.92
CA SER A 225 -44.75 -16.97 -5.54
C SER A 225 -45.44 -17.98 -4.65
N LEU A 226 -45.94 -17.50 -3.53
CA LEU A 226 -46.80 -18.25 -2.64
C LEU A 226 -48.18 -17.56 -2.64
N PRO A 227 -49.25 -18.23 -3.09
CA PRO A 227 -50.57 -17.63 -3.15
C PRO A 227 -51.10 -17.35 -1.74
N GLN A 228 -52.24 -16.67 -1.63
CA GLN A 228 -52.82 -16.42 -0.31
C GLN A 228 -53.31 -17.75 0.31
N PRO A 229 -52.92 -18.10 1.55
CA PRO A 229 -53.30 -19.38 2.16
C PRO A 229 -54.81 -19.53 2.36
N HIS A 230 -55.49 -18.45 2.72
CA HIS A 230 -56.94 -18.41 2.89
C HIS A 230 -57.43 -16.95 2.94
N LEU A 231 -58.70 -16.70 2.57
CA LEU A 231 -59.31 -15.35 2.57
C LEU A 231 -59.35 -14.73 3.99
N ARG A 232 -59.62 -15.54 5.00
CA ARG A 232 -59.71 -15.12 6.41
C ARG A 232 -58.34 -15.14 7.11
N ARG A 233 -57.54 -14.08 6.90
CA ARG A 233 -56.16 -13.95 7.42
C ARG A 233 -56.03 -14.07 8.95
N THR A 234 -57.04 -13.65 9.71
CA THR A 234 -57.01 -13.67 11.19
C THR A 234 -57.26 -15.06 11.79
N LYS A 235 -57.70 -16.04 10.99
CA LYS A 235 -58.00 -17.41 11.44
C LYS A 235 -56.98 -18.44 10.95
N LEU A 236 -55.91 -18.02 10.28
CA LEU A 236 -54.93 -18.92 9.68
C LEU A 236 -54.27 -19.86 10.69
N CYS A 237 -54.16 -19.45 11.95
CA CYS A 237 -53.57 -20.26 13.01
C CYS A 237 -54.49 -21.36 13.54
N ASP A 238 -55.79 -21.26 13.28
CA ASP A 238 -56.81 -22.22 13.70
C ASP A 238 -57.15 -23.22 12.59
N MET A 239 -56.63 -22.99 11.39
CA MET A 239 -56.93 -23.78 10.20
C MET A 239 -55.95 -24.93 10.05
N LYS A 240 -56.48 -26.08 9.64
CA LYS A 240 -55.68 -27.22 9.20
C LYS A 240 -55.36 -27.13 7.70
N ASP A 241 -54.42 -27.94 7.24
CA ASP A 241 -53.98 -27.98 5.84
C ASP A 241 -55.13 -28.24 4.85
N ASP A 242 -56.15 -29.01 5.24
CA ASP A 242 -57.35 -29.28 4.43
C ASP A 242 -58.29 -28.08 4.30
N GLU A 243 -58.17 -27.08 5.18
CA GLU A 243 -58.93 -25.83 5.14
C GLU A 243 -58.19 -24.72 4.38
N LEU A 244 -56.93 -24.93 4.00
CA LEU A 244 -56.13 -24.00 3.21
C LEU A 244 -56.41 -24.17 1.71
N ASP A 245 -56.09 -23.14 0.93
CA ASP A 245 -56.17 -23.23 -0.52
C ASP A 245 -55.28 -24.39 -1.05
N PRO A 246 -55.81 -25.34 -1.83
CA PRO A 246 -55.02 -26.47 -2.35
C PRO A 246 -53.82 -26.04 -3.20
N ILE A 247 -53.92 -24.89 -3.91
CA ILE A 247 -52.81 -24.31 -4.67
C ILE A 247 -51.75 -23.78 -3.71
N TYR A 248 -52.15 -23.17 -2.59
CA TYR A 248 -51.22 -22.75 -1.54
C TYR A 248 -50.45 -23.93 -0.97
N VAL A 249 -51.14 -25.00 -0.58
CA VAL A 249 -50.50 -26.20 -0.01
C VAL A 249 -49.50 -26.77 -1.00
N LYS A 250 -49.89 -26.92 -2.28
CA LYS A 250 -48.98 -27.40 -3.33
C LYS A 250 -47.75 -26.49 -3.51
N ARG A 251 -47.94 -25.17 -3.52
CA ARG A 251 -46.85 -24.18 -3.66
C ARG A 251 -45.96 -24.16 -2.41
N ARG A 252 -46.51 -24.33 -1.21
CA ARG A 252 -45.75 -24.45 0.04
C ARG A 252 -44.81 -25.65 0.00
N GLU A 253 -45.27 -26.82 -0.46
CA GLU A 253 -44.40 -27.99 -0.56
C GLU A 253 -43.27 -27.78 -1.60
N GLN A 254 -43.58 -27.17 -2.75
CA GLN A 254 -42.56 -26.76 -3.72
C GLN A 254 -41.53 -25.78 -3.12
N LEU A 255 -41.97 -24.86 -2.27
CA LEU A 255 -41.07 -23.93 -1.58
C LEU A 255 -40.11 -24.67 -0.65
N LYS A 256 -40.58 -25.69 0.09
CA LYS A 256 -39.72 -26.53 0.93
C LYS A 256 -38.66 -27.26 0.09
N GLU A 257 -39.05 -27.80 -1.06
CA GLU A 257 -38.11 -28.44 -2.01
C GLU A 257 -37.06 -27.45 -2.51
N VAL A 258 -37.47 -26.24 -2.89
CA VAL A 258 -36.55 -25.17 -3.33
C VAL A 258 -35.56 -24.84 -2.22
N VAL A 259 -36.02 -24.55 -1.00
CA VAL A 259 -35.15 -24.26 0.15
C VAL A 259 -34.17 -25.43 0.38
N SER A 260 -34.67 -26.66 0.34
CA SER A 260 -33.85 -27.87 0.51
C SER A 260 -32.79 -28.05 -0.57
N SER A 261 -33.07 -27.64 -1.81
CA SER A 261 -32.12 -27.75 -2.92
C SER A 261 -30.97 -26.73 -2.82
N ILE A 262 -31.25 -25.54 -2.30
CA ILE A 262 -30.29 -24.42 -2.25
C ILE A 262 -29.53 -24.33 -0.93
N ILE A 263 -30.07 -24.88 0.17
CA ILE A 263 -29.45 -24.81 1.49
C ILE A 263 -28.09 -25.51 1.51
N ARG A 264 -27.09 -24.90 2.14
CA ARG A 264 -25.73 -25.44 2.31
C ARG A 264 -25.19 -25.07 3.69
N PRO A 265 -24.30 -25.88 4.28
CA PRO A 265 -23.64 -25.55 5.54
C PRO A 265 -22.99 -24.16 5.51
N LYS A 266 -23.03 -23.45 6.63
CA LYS A 266 -22.41 -22.13 6.77
C LYS A 266 -20.89 -22.31 6.86
N ILE A 267 -20.16 -21.71 5.93
CA ILE A 267 -18.70 -21.78 5.85
C ILE A 267 -18.09 -20.44 6.26
N VAL A 268 -17.18 -20.46 7.22
CA VAL A 268 -16.36 -19.30 7.60
C VAL A 268 -14.90 -19.76 7.63
N GLN A 269 -14.01 -18.99 7.00
CA GLN A 269 -12.58 -19.34 6.85
C GLN A 269 -12.34 -20.74 6.24
N GLY A 270 -13.21 -21.16 5.31
CA GLY A 270 -13.10 -22.43 4.60
C GLY A 270 -13.53 -23.67 5.39
N LYS A 271 -14.08 -23.52 6.60
CA LYS A 271 -14.63 -24.62 7.40
C LYS A 271 -16.12 -24.46 7.66
N PRO A 272 -16.91 -25.56 7.64
CA PRO A 272 -18.30 -25.53 8.06
C PRO A 272 -18.38 -25.33 9.59
N LEU A 273 -19.34 -24.53 10.05
CA LEU A 273 -19.51 -24.23 11.47
C LEU A 273 -20.43 -25.26 12.14
N ASN A 274 -20.01 -25.80 13.30
CA ASN A 274 -20.90 -26.49 14.24
C ASN A 274 -21.58 -25.50 15.21
N GLY A 275 -22.40 -25.99 16.14
CA GLY A 275 -23.13 -25.17 17.12
C GLY A 275 -22.27 -24.20 17.91
N LYS A 276 -21.18 -24.68 18.50
CA LYS A 276 -20.27 -23.84 19.31
C LYS A 276 -19.56 -22.78 18.46
N GLU A 277 -19.10 -23.18 17.27
CA GLU A 277 -18.42 -22.29 16.35
C GLU A 277 -19.39 -21.24 15.78
N PHE A 278 -20.65 -21.61 15.54
CA PHE A 278 -21.71 -20.71 15.10
C PHE A 278 -22.06 -19.67 16.18
N VAL A 279 -22.15 -20.07 17.45
CA VAL A 279 -22.37 -19.14 18.56
C VAL A 279 -21.18 -18.19 18.75
N SER A 280 -19.95 -18.71 18.71
CA SER A 280 -18.75 -17.84 18.79
C SER A 280 -18.68 -16.86 17.63
N PHE A 281 -19.03 -17.30 16.42
CA PHE A 281 -19.14 -16.42 15.26
C PHE A 281 -20.20 -15.33 15.47
N LEU A 282 -21.38 -15.70 15.98
CA LEU A 282 -22.45 -14.78 16.31
C LEU A 282 -22.01 -13.72 17.34
N GLU A 283 -21.34 -14.13 18.41
CA GLU A 283 -20.79 -13.25 19.44
C GLU A 283 -19.85 -12.20 18.85
N GLN A 284 -18.89 -12.63 18.02
CA GLN A 284 -17.92 -11.75 17.36
C GLN A 284 -18.61 -10.72 16.45
N ILE A 285 -19.58 -11.16 15.65
CA ILE A 285 -20.33 -10.26 14.75
C ILE A 285 -21.17 -9.26 15.56
N LEU A 286 -21.83 -9.71 16.63
CA LEU A 286 -22.65 -8.84 17.47
C LEU A 286 -21.80 -7.78 18.18
N GLU A 287 -20.62 -8.16 18.68
CA GLU A 287 -19.69 -7.23 19.32
C GLU A 287 -19.24 -6.15 18.33
N ALA A 288 -18.86 -6.54 17.11
CA ALA A 288 -18.47 -5.62 16.05
C ALA A 288 -19.61 -4.67 15.65
N ILE A 289 -20.85 -5.17 15.54
CA ILE A 289 -22.04 -4.34 15.29
C ILE A 289 -22.28 -3.33 16.42
N ASN A 290 -22.19 -3.76 17.68
CA ASN A 290 -22.46 -2.90 18.83
C ASN A 290 -21.36 -1.85 19.08
N LYS A 291 -20.11 -2.12 18.67
CA LYS A 291 -19.00 -1.15 18.67
C LYS A 291 -19.09 -0.12 17.53
N GLY A 292 -19.99 -0.34 16.56
CA GLY A 292 -20.10 0.49 15.36
C GLY A 292 -19.01 0.20 14.32
N GLU A 293 -18.30 -0.93 14.45
CA GLU A 293 -17.29 -1.38 13.47
C GLU A 293 -17.95 -1.87 12.18
N ILE A 294 -19.18 -2.41 12.27
CA ILE A 294 -20.02 -2.82 11.14
C ILE A 294 -21.17 -1.80 11.00
N PRO A 295 -21.13 -0.88 10.02
CA PRO A 295 -22.16 0.17 9.97
C PRO A 295 -23.39 -0.29 9.19
N SER A 296 -24.54 0.18 9.66
CA SER A 296 -25.89 -0.10 9.16
C SER A 296 -25.98 0.13 7.65
N THR A 297 -26.21 -0.98 6.93
CA THR A 297 -26.64 -1.17 5.52
C THR A 297 -25.88 -0.46 4.39
N GLY A 298 -25.25 0.71 4.60
CA GLY A 298 -24.42 1.41 3.61
C GLY A 298 -22.91 1.11 3.67
N SER A 299 -22.41 0.43 4.72
CA SER A 299 -20.96 0.33 4.98
C SER A 299 -20.43 -1.09 5.18
N LEU A 300 -21.25 -2.14 5.08
CA LEU A 300 -20.79 -3.52 5.16
C LEU A 300 -19.82 -3.86 4.00
N VAL A 301 -20.13 -3.41 2.78
CA VAL A 301 -19.25 -3.58 1.61
C VAL A 301 -17.93 -2.85 1.81
N GLU A 302 -17.96 -1.61 2.28
CA GLU A 302 -16.74 -0.83 2.58
C GLU A 302 -15.91 -1.46 3.70
N PHE A 303 -16.55 -2.00 4.75
CA PHE A 303 -15.89 -2.68 5.86
C PHE A 303 -15.17 -3.96 5.40
N PHE A 304 -15.85 -4.84 4.66
CA PHE A 304 -15.24 -6.06 4.14
C PHE A 304 -14.16 -5.77 3.09
N ASN A 305 -14.31 -4.69 2.31
CA ASN A 305 -13.31 -4.27 1.34
C ASN A 305 -12.12 -3.55 1.98
N LYS A 306 -12.23 -2.97 3.19
CA LYS A 306 -11.13 -2.25 3.86
C LYS A 306 -9.85 -3.09 3.95
N GLY A 307 -9.97 -4.34 4.41
CA GLY A 307 -8.80 -5.24 4.50
C GLY A 307 -8.22 -5.60 3.13
N ILE A 308 -9.02 -5.56 2.07
CA ILE A 308 -8.58 -5.79 0.69
C ILE A 308 -7.85 -4.56 0.16
N LEU A 309 -8.37 -3.35 0.42
CA LEU A 309 -7.73 -2.07 0.07
C LEU A 309 -6.33 -1.97 0.65
N GLU A 310 -6.18 -2.23 1.95
CA GLU A 310 -4.88 -2.20 2.63
C GLU A 310 -3.87 -3.19 2.01
N ARG A 311 -4.33 -4.39 1.63
CA ARG A 311 -3.47 -5.37 0.94
C ARG A 311 -3.08 -4.91 -0.47
N CYS A 312 -4.00 -4.34 -1.23
CA CYS A 312 -3.75 -3.85 -2.59
C CYS A 312 -2.78 -2.65 -2.58
N LEU A 313 -2.92 -1.73 -1.62
CA LEU A 313 -1.99 -0.62 -1.42
C LEU A 313 -0.59 -1.11 -1.04
N LYS A 314 -0.51 -2.09 -0.15
CA LYS A 314 0.78 -2.72 0.21
C LYS A 314 1.42 -3.39 -1.00
N LEU A 315 0.64 -4.07 -1.85
CA LEU A 315 1.12 -4.67 -3.09
C LEU A 315 1.65 -3.59 -4.05
N TYR A 316 0.91 -2.49 -4.23
CA TYR A 316 1.35 -1.34 -5.03
C TYR A 316 2.68 -0.77 -4.50
N GLN A 317 2.77 -0.49 -3.19
CA GLN A 317 3.98 0.04 -2.56
C GLN A 317 5.19 -0.89 -2.73
N GLN A 318 5.01 -2.20 -2.53
CA GLN A 318 6.08 -3.18 -2.72
C GLN A 318 6.57 -3.17 -4.16
N ARG A 319 5.67 -3.13 -5.14
CA ARG A 319 6.06 -3.09 -6.56
C ARG A 319 6.78 -1.80 -6.92
N MET A 320 6.29 -0.66 -6.45
CA MET A 320 6.95 0.63 -6.63
C MET A 320 8.32 0.69 -5.94
N SER A 321 8.50 0.02 -4.80
CA SER A 321 9.80 -0.02 -4.10
C SER A 321 10.90 -0.78 -4.85
N TYR A 322 10.55 -1.64 -5.83
CA TYR A 322 11.54 -2.27 -6.69
C TYR A 322 12.12 -1.31 -7.73
N LEU A 323 11.46 -0.17 -7.99
CA LEU A 323 12.04 0.90 -8.79
C LEU A 323 13.12 1.57 -7.96
N GLY A 324 14.39 1.40 -8.37
CA GLY A 324 15.49 2.15 -7.79
C GLY A 324 15.32 3.64 -8.09
N LEU A 325 15.26 4.45 -7.03
CA LEU A 325 15.29 5.92 -7.14
C LEU A 325 16.74 6.42 -7.03
N PRO A 326 17.12 7.50 -7.75
CA PRO A 326 16.31 8.26 -8.70
C PRO A 326 16.21 7.59 -10.08
N THR A 327 15.11 7.86 -10.79
CA THR A 327 14.82 7.33 -12.14
C THR A 327 14.15 8.38 -13.03
N SER A 328 14.06 8.12 -14.34
CA SER A 328 13.37 9.01 -15.29
C SER A 328 11.87 9.07 -15.03
N GLU A 329 11.24 10.19 -15.39
CA GLU A 329 9.79 10.38 -15.25
C GLU A 329 9.01 9.31 -16.04
N GLU A 330 9.47 8.96 -17.23
CA GLU A 330 8.87 7.93 -18.07
C GLU A 330 8.87 6.55 -17.41
N LEU A 331 10.01 6.14 -16.82
CA LEU A 331 10.11 4.85 -16.13
C LEU A 331 9.31 4.84 -14.83
N LEU A 332 9.27 5.97 -14.11
CA LEU A 332 8.45 6.11 -12.92
C LEU A 332 6.96 5.97 -13.26
N GLN A 333 6.51 6.64 -14.32
CA GLN A 333 5.12 6.60 -14.79
C GLN A 333 4.74 5.20 -15.29
N GLN A 334 5.59 4.54 -16.08
CA GLN A 334 5.38 3.15 -16.50
C GLN A 334 5.32 2.19 -15.30
N GLY A 335 6.17 2.41 -14.31
CA GLY A 335 6.17 1.66 -13.06
C GLY A 335 4.88 1.85 -12.26
N HIS A 336 4.38 3.08 -12.19
CA HIS A 336 3.10 3.43 -11.58
C HIS A 336 1.93 2.74 -12.28
N GLU A 337 1.80 2.90 -13.60
CA GLU A 337 0.71 2.31 -14.40
C GLU A 337 0.72 0.78 -14.31
N GLY A 338 1.90 0.16 -14.41
CA GLY A 338 2.05 -1.29 -14.28
C GLY A 338 1.70 -1.80 -12.88
N SER A 339 2.09 -1.08 -11.83
CA SER A 339 1.80 -1.46 -10.44
C SER A 339 0.35 -1.22 -10.07
N MET A 340 -0.24 -0.12 -10.52
CA MET A 340 -1.65 0.21 -10.37
C MET A 340 -2.53 -0.84 -11.05
N LYS A 341 -2.22 -1.23 -12.29
CA LYS A 341 -2.95 -2.28 -13.02
C LYS A 341 -2.96 -3.61 -12.27
N VAL A 342 -1.83 -4.00 -11.68
CA VAL A 342 -1.72 -5.24 -10.88
C VAL A 342 -2.52 -5.12 -9.58
N ALA A 343 -2.44 -3.99 -8.88
CA ALA A 343 -3.20 -3.75 -7.65
C ALA A 343 -4.71 -3.74 -7.93
N MET A 344 -5.15 -3.09 -9.01
CA MET A 344 -6.55 -3.08 -9.45
C MET A 344 -7.03 -4.47 -9.84
N LYS A 345 -6.23 -5.24 -10.57
CA LYS A 345 -6.58 -6.64 -10.89
C LYS A 345 -6.73 -7.50 -9.64
N ALA A 346 -5.82 -7.35 -8.66
CA ALA A 346 -5.90 -8.07 -7.39
C ALA A 346 -7.13 -7.65 -6.56
N PHE A 347 -7.52 -6.37 -6.64
CA PHE A 347 -8.75 -5.86 -6.06
C PHE A 347 -9.96 -6.49 -6.75
N ASP A 348 -10.03 -6.47 -8.08
CA ASP A 348 -11.11 -7.04 -8.92
C ASP A 348 -11.38 -8.53 -8.63
N GLU A 349 -10.32 -9.30 -8.33
CA GLU A 349 -10.43 -10.73 -8.03
C GLU A 349 -10.94 -11.03 -6.61
N GLN A 350 -10.73 -10.12 -5.65
CA GLN A 350 -10.98 -10.37 -4.23
C GLN A 350 -12.12 -9.54 -3.64
N HIS A 351 -12.49 -8.42 -4.27
CA HIS A 351 -13.43 -7.48 -3.67
C HIS A 351 -14.84 -8.06 -3.52
N PHE A 352 -15.47 -7.63 -2.45
CA PHE A 352 -16.86 -7.92 -2.16
C PHE A 352 -17.77 -6.87 -2.83
N GLY A 353 -18.89 -7.31 -3.42
CA GLY A 353 -19.88 -6.45 -4.08
C GLY A 353 -19.47 -5.99 -5.48
N ARG A 354 -19.88 -6.72 -6.53
CA ARG A 354 -19.42 -6.48 -7.92
C ARG A 354 -19.69 -5.08 -8.46
N HIS A 355 -20.79 -4.43 -8.05
CA HIS A 355 -21.16 -3.08 -8.52
C HIS A 355 -21.10 -2.00 -7.44
N HIS A 356 -21.06 -2.36 -6.15
CA HIS A 356 -20.84 -1.41 -5.03
C HIS A 356 -19.36 -1.20 -4.70
N ALA A 357 -18.47 -2.06 -5.22
CA ALA A 357 -17.02 -1.84 -5.12
C ALA A 357 -16.55 -0.61 -5.91
N LYS A 358 -17.38 0.04 -6.73
CA LYS A 358 -16.97 1.25 -7.47
C LYS A 358 -16.43 2.33 -6.52
N ARG A 359 -17.10 2.59 -5.40
CA ARG A 359 -16.62 3.57 -4.41
C ARG A 359 -15.35 3.09 -3.70
N SER A 360 -15.26 1.79 -3.39
CA SER A 360 -14.03 1.22 -2.82
C SER A 360 -12.86 1.25 -3.82
N ALA A 361 -13.12 1.05 -5.10
CA ALA A 361 -12.16 1.16 -6.19
C ALA A 361 -11.72 2.61 -6.42
N GLU A 362 -12.67 3.56 -6.44
CA GLU A 362 -12.37 4.99 -6.47
C GLU A 362 -11.47 5.40 -5.29
N LYS A 363 -11.80 4.91 -4.09
CA LYS A 363 -10.98 5.12 -2.90
C LYS A 363 -9.60 4.48 -3.01
N LEU A 364 -9.49 3.27 -3.58
CA LEU A 364 -8.20 2.63 -3.84
C LEU A 364 -7.34 3.47 -4.79
N VAL A 365 -7.94 3.98 -5.87
CA VAL A 365 -7.27 4.85 -6.83
C VAL A 365 -6.80 6.14 -6.15
N GLU A 366 -7.65 6.78 -5.35
CA GLU A 366 -7.29 7.97 -4.56
C GLU A 366 -6.11 7.71 -3.62
N GLU A 367 -6.14 6.61 -2.86
CA GLU A 367 -5.05 6.25 -1.95
C GLU A 367 -3.75 5.88 -2.71
N ILE A 368 -3.86 5.25 -3.89
CA ILE A 368 -2.71 4.97 -4.77
C ILE A 368 -2.08 6.28 -5.28
N GLU A 369 -2.89 7.24 -5.70
CA GLU A 369 -2.43 8.55 -6.17
C GLU A 369 -1.71 9.33 -5.07
N GLU A 370 -2.21 9.31 -3.83
CA GLU A 370 -1.53 9.93 -2.69
C GLU A 370 -0.17 9.27 -2.41
N VAL A 371 -0.09 7.93 -2.48
CA VAL A 371 1.18 7.22 -2.36
C VAL A 371 2.10 7.54 -3.56
N HIS A 372 1.57 7.67 -4.76
CA HIS A 372 2.33 8.01 -5.97
C HIS A 372 2.99 9.39 -5.85
N LYS A 373 2.26 10.40 -5.35
CA LYS A 373 2.81 11.73 -5.07
C LYS A 373 4.04 11.65 -4.14
N ASN A 374 4.00 10.79 -3.13
CA ASN A 374 5.15 10.57 -2.25
C ASN A 374 6.36 9.99 -2.99
N PHE A 375 6.15 9.07 -3.93
CA PHE A 375 7.22 8.55 -4.79
C PHE A 375 7.78 9.62 -5.73
N ILE A 376 6.94 10.47 -6.32
CA ILE A 376 7.38 11.59 -7.16
C ILE A 376 8.27 12.55 -6.36
N MET A 377 7.81 12.98 -5.18
CA MET A 377 8.58 13.86 -4.30
C MET A 377 9.91 13.22 -3.86
N SER A 378 9.91 11.91 -3.55
CA SER A 378 11.13 11.19 -3.20
C SER A 378 12.10 11.08 -4.39
N ASN A 379 11.58 10.85 -5.60
CA ASN A 379 12.38 10.78 -6.82
C ASN A 379 13.03 12.12 -7.14
N GLU A 380 12.27 13.22 -7.04
CA GLU A 380 12.77 14.57 -7.24
C GLU A 380 13.85 14.94 -6.22
N TYR A 381 13.60 14.65 -4.94
CA TYR A 381 14.58 14.88 -3.88
C TYR A 381 15.90 14.12 -4.13
N GLN A 382 15.81 12.84 -4.47
CA GLN A 382 17.01 12.02 -4.72
C GLN A 382 17.74 12.43 -6.00
N SER A 383 17.00 12.78 -7.06
CA SER A 383 17.57 13.29 -8.31
C SER A 383 18.30 14.61 -8.07
N SER A 384 17.68 15.56 -7.37
CA SER A 384 18.29 16.84 -7.02
C SER A 384 19.54 16.66 -6.17
N LYS A 385 19.48 15.79 -5.14
CA LYS A 385 20.63 15.46 -4.29
C LYS A 385 21.80 14.86 -5.08
N LEU A 386 21.52 13.95 -6.01
CA LEU A 386 22.54 13.32 -6.86
C LEU A 386 23.17 14.35 -7.81
N CYS A 387 22.35 15.11 -8.52
CA CYS A 387 22.82 16.07 -9.52
C CYS A 387 23.51 17.29 -8.91
N GLU A 388 23.07 17.78 -7.74
CA GLU A 388 23.82 18.80 -6.97
C GLU A 388 25.17 18.25 -6.54
N ALA A 389 25.25 17.02 -6.00
CA ALA A 389 26.54 16.44 -5.61
C ALA A 389 27.52 16.30 -6.78
N LEU A 390 27.03 15.95 -7.97
CA LEU A 390 27.83 15.91 -9.20
C LEU A 390 28.23 17.32 -9.66
N TYR A 391 27.32 18.29 -9.56
CA TYR A 391 27.59 19.70 -9.85
C TYR A 391 28.69 20.24 -8.95
N THR A 392 28.55 20.14 -7.62
CA THR A 392 29.54 20.61 -6.64
C THR A 392 30.89 19.93 -6.86
N ARG A 393 30.91 18.61 -7.07
CA ARG A 393 32.17 17.89 -7.36
C ARG A 393 32.86 18.43 -8.62
N CYS A 394 32.09 18.76 -9.65
CA CYS A 394 32.67 19.33 -10.86
C CYS A 394 33.14 20.76 -10.65
N GLU A 395 32.36 21.59 -9.94
CA GLU A 395 32.72 22.97 -9.58
C GLU A 395 34.04 23.00 -8.80
N ASP A 396 34.16 22.20 -7.75
CA ASP A 396 35.40 22.05 -6.96
C ASP A 396 36.59 21.65 -7.84
N LYS A 397 36.37 20.72 -8.78
CA LYS A 397 37.40 20.26 -9.71
C LYS A 397 37.80 21.36 -10.69
N MET A 398 36.86 22.15 -11.19
CA MET A 398 37.15 23.28 -12.07
C MET A 398 37.94 24.36 -11.33
N ASP A 399 37.60 24.65 -10.08
CA ASP A 399 38.32 25.61 -9.25
C ASP A 399 39.76 25.14 -8.96
N GLN A 400 39.94 23.85 -8.66
CA GLN A 400 41.30 23.27 -8.52
C GLN A 400 42.11 23.37 -9.81
N LEU A 401 41.50 23.16 -10.98
CA LEU A 401 42.17 23.26 -12.28
C LEU A 401 42.47 24.72 -12.67
N GLN A 402 41.76 25.71 -12.11
CA GLN A 402 42.09 27.12 -12.29
C GLN A 402 43.38 27.53 -11.56
N VAL A 403 43.71 26.86 -10.45
CA VAL A 403 44.86 27.23 -9.58
C VAL A 403 46.03 26.22 -9.71
N LEU A 404 46.14 25.51 -10.84
CA LEU A 404 47.29 24.62 -11.12
C LEU A 404 48.62 25.36 -10.94
N ARG A 405 49.65 24.71 -10.39
CA ARG A 405 50.96 25.38 -10.21
C ARG A 405 51.57 25.70 -11.56
N LEU A 406 51.56 24.70 -12.45
CA LEU A 406 51.95 24.87 -13.84
C LEU A 406 50.69 24.96 -14.71
N PRO A 407 50.47 26.08 -15.44
CA PRO A 407 49.29 26.22 -16.29
C PRO A 407 49.35 25.21 -17.43
N SER A 408 48.26 24.45 -17.61
CA SER A 408 48.05 23.54 -18.74
C SER A 408 46.59 23.58 -19.22
N MET A 409 46.39 23.99 -20.46
CA MET A 409 45.11 23.98 -21.15
C MET A 409 44.65 22.54 -21.43
N ALA A 410 45.58 21.62 -21.72
CA ALA A 410 45.22 20.21 -21.96
C ALA A 410 44.61 19.55 -20.72
N LYS A 411 45.21 19.78 -19.54
CA LYS A 411 44.71 19.27 -18.26
C LYS A 411 43.34 19.85 -17.90
N PHE A 412 43.14 21.16 -18.13
CA PHE A 412 41.84 21.81 -17.94
C PHE A 412 40.77 21.22 -18.87
N ASN A 413 41.05 21.09 -20.17
CA ASN A 413 40.12 20.53 -21.16
C ASN A 413 39.77 19.05 -20.87
N ALA A 414 40.74 18.26 -20.40
CA ALA A 414 40.49 16.88 -19.98
C ALA A 414 39.55 16.84 -18.76
N GLY A 415 39.78 17.69 -17.76
CA GLY A 415 38.89 17.82 -16.60
C GLY A 415 37.48 18.27 -16.98
N PHE A 416 37.37 19.24 -17.89
CA PHE A 416 36.11 19.76 -18.43
C PHE A 416 35.32 18.66 -19.14
N LEU A 417 35.96 17.91 -20.03
CA LEU A 417 35.31 16.82 -20.76
C LEU A 417 34.86 15.71 -19.81
N GLN A 418 35.70 15.37 -18.84
CA GLN A 418 35.36 14.37 -17.83
C GLN A 418 34.14 14.79 -17.00
N CYS A 419 34.06 16.05 -16.58
CA CYS A 419 32.91 16.60 -15.88
C CYS A 419 31.61 16.48 -16.68
N ASN A 420 31.66 16.91 -17.95
CA ASN A 420 30.50 16.89 -18.83
C ASN A 420 30.02 15.44 -19.05
N GLN A 421 30.95 14.52 -19.28
CA GLN A 421 30.64 13.09 -19.45
C GLN A 421 30.15 12.43 -18.16
N SER A 422 30.74 12.74 -17.01
CA SER A 422 30.29 12.18 -15.72
C SER A 422 28.90 12.68 -15.37
N PHE A 423 28.62 13.96 -15.60
CA PHE A 423 27.31 14.53 -15.33
C PHE A 423 26.24 13.89 -16.22
N ASP A 424 26.48 13.80 -17.53
CA ASP A 424 25.50 13.24 -18.47
C ASP A 424 25.18 11.76 -18.20
N ARG A 425 26.18 10.98 -17.79
CA ARG A 425 26.04 9.55 -17.48
C ARG A 425 25.44 9.26 -16.10
N GLU A 426 25.81 10.03 -15.09
CA GLU A 426 25.47 9.72 -13.69
C GLU A 426 24.24 10.49 -13.18
N CYS A 427 23.99 11.72 -13.66
CA CYS A 427 22.80 12.49 -13.25
C CYS A 427 21.57 11.94 -13.97
N VAL A 428 20.59 11.47 -13.19
CA VAL A 428 19.35 10.86 -13.68
C VAL A 428 18.17 11.45 -12.92
N GLY A 429 17.03 11.54 -13.62
CA GLY A 429 15.74 11.94 -13.05
C GLY A 429 15.31 13.36 -13.40
N PRO A 430 14.21 13.85 -12.79
CA PRO A 430 13.55 15.08 -13.21
C PRO A 430 14.44 16.33 -13.06
N SER A 431 15.38 16.32 -12.11
CA SER A 431 16.26 17.47 -11.88
C SER A 431 17.37 17.59 -12.94
N LYS A 432 17.59 16.59 -13.80
CA LYS A 432 18.70 16.59 -14.78
C LYS A 432 18.69 17.83 -15.67
N SER A 433 17.55 18.16 -16.28
CA SER A 433 17.43 19.29 -17.23
C SER A 433 17.77 20.63 -16.58
N SER A 434 17.31 20.85 -15.34
CA SER A 434 17.60 22.05 -14.56
C SER A 434 19.09 22.17 -14.23
N TYR A 435 19.69 21.08 -13.75
CA TYR A 435 21.12 21.04 -13.42
C TYR A 435 22.03 21.07 -14.64
N GLU A 436 21.59 20.55 -15.78
CA GLU A 436 22.33 20.60 -17.04
C GLU A 436 22.55 22.04 -17.49
N LEU A 437 21.51 22.88 -17.44
CA LEU A 437 21.61 24.31 -17.73
C LEU A 437 22.57 25.02 -16.76
N ARG A 438 22.48 24.70 -15.46
CA ARG A 438 23.36 25.27 -14.43
C ARG A 438 24.82 24.84 -14.64
N MET A 439 25.05 23.58 -14.96
CA MET A 439 26.35 22.99 -15.26
C MET A 439 26.98 23.66 -16.49
N MET A 440 26.26 23.78 -17.60
CA MET A 440 26.75 24.43 -18.82
C MET A 440 27.17 25.88 -18.57
N LYS A 441 26.39 26.62 -17.77
CA LYS A 441 26.72 28.01 -17.39
C LYS A 441 27.97 28.09 -16.52
N MET A 442 28.10 27.22 -15.52
CA MET A 442 29.29 27.14 -14.66
C MET A 442 30.53 26.79 -15.48
N LEU A 443 30.47 25.72 -16.28
CA LEU A 443 31.56 25.28 -17.15
C LEU A 443 31.99 26.37 -18.14
N GLY A 444 31.04 27.08 -18.74
CA GLY A 444 31.31 28.22 -19.62
C GLY A 444 32.02 29.37 -18.91
N LYS A 445 31.59 29.70 -17.68
CA LYS A 445 32.22 30.74 -16.84
C LYS A 445 33.63 30.33 -16.41
N SER A 446 33.82 29.10 -15.94
CA SER A 446 35.12 28.58 -15.52
C SER A 446 36.11 28.55 -16.69
N LYS A 447 35.66 28.17 -17.88
CA LYS A 447 36.49 28.18 -19.11
C LYS A 447 36.94 29.60 -19.50
N SER A 448 36.03 30.58 -19.46
CA SER A 448 36.39 31.97 -19.84
C SER A 448 37.34 32.60 -18.82
N LEU A 449 37.14 32.35 -17.53
CA LEU A 449 38.05 32.76 -16.45
C LEU A 449 39.43 32.12 -16.61
N PHE A 450 39.49 30.81 -16.88
CA PHE A 450 40.75 30.11 -17.10
C PHE A 450 41.53 30.70 -18.29
N ILE A 451 40.89 30.87 -19.44
CA ILE A 451 41.55 31.38 -20.65
C ILE A 451 42.10 32.80 -20.44
N LYS A 452 41.36 33.66 -19.73
CA LYS A 452 41.78 35.04 -19.45
C LYS A 452 43.11 35.10 -18.69
N GLU A 453 43.25 34.24 -17.68
CA GLU A 453 44.43 34.23 -16.80
C GLU A 453 45.57 33.34 -17.34
N TYR A 454 45.23 32.31 -18.14
CA TYR A 454 46.15 31.29 -18.63
C TYR A 454 47.36 31.88 -19.36
N ASN A 455 47.15 32.76 -20.34
CA ASN A 455 48.24 33.28 -21.16
C ASN A 455 49.24 34.12 -20.34
N HIS A 456 48.74 34.93 -19.40
CA HIS A 456 49.59 35.74 -18.51
C HIS A 456 50.41 34.86 -17.55
N ARG A 457 49.78 33.85 -16.94
CA ARG A 457 50.49 32.91 -16.05
C ARG A 457 51.52 32.08 -16.80
N LEU A 458 51.18 31.63 -18.01
CA LEU A 458 52.09 30.91 -18.88
C LEU A 458 53.31 31.77 -19.24
N PHE A 459 53.08 33.02 -19.64
CA PHE A 459 54.17 33.95 -19.94
C PHE A 459 55.14 34.09 -18.76
N ASN A 460 54.61 34.35 -17.55
CA ASN A 460 55.43 34.48 -16.34
C ASN A 460 56.22 33.20 -16.03
N TRP A 461 55.61 32.03 -16.21
CA TRP A 461 56.28 30.73 -16.04
C TRP A 461 57.37 30.49 -17.08
N LEU A 462 57.15 30.86 -18.34
CA LEU A 462 58.13 30.73 -19.41
C LEU A 462 59.34 31.64 -19.18
N VAL A 463 59.13 32.87 -18.69
CA VAL A 463 60.22 33.79 -18.31
C VAL A 463 61.05 33.20 -17.16
N ALA A 464 60.38 32.73 -16.10
CA ALA A 464 61.05 32.11 -14.96
C ALA A 464 61.81 30.83 -15.37
N PHE A 465 61.19 29.99 -16.22
CA PHE A 465 61.81 28.78 -16.74
C PHE A 465 63.04 29.09 -17.60
N ALA A 466 62.98 30.11 -18.46
CA ALA A 466 64.14 30.53 -19.26
C ALA A 466 65.33 30.93 -18.37
N LEU A 467 65.10 31.74 -17.33
CA LEU A 467 66.14 32.16 -16.38
C LEU A 467 66.74 30.98 -15.61
N VAL A 468 65.90 30.05 -15.13
CA VAL A 468 66.37 28.83 -14.46
C VAL A 468 67.21 27.98 -15.42
N MET A 469 66.78 27.83 -16.67
CA MET A 469 67.50 27.03 -17.67
C MET A 469 68.85 27.63 -18.06
N VAL A 470 69.02 28.95 -18.03
CA VAL A 470 70.35 29.59 -18.18
C VAL A 470 71.30 29.13 -17.07
N VAL A 471 70.85 29.17 -15.80
CA VAL A 471 71.65 28.75 -14.65
C VAL A 471 71.96 27.25 -14.72
N VAL A 472 70.96 26.42 -15.02
CA VAL A 472 71.11 24.96 -15.16
C VAL A 472 72.06 24.61 -16.31
N GLY A 473 71.91 25.24 -17.47
CA GLY A 473 72.76 25.04 -18.64
C GLY A 473 74.23 25.36 -18.35
N ARG A 474 74.48 26.49 -17.67
CA ARG A 474 75.83 26.95 -17.34
C ARG A 474 76.50 26.14 -16.24
N PHE A 475 75.79 25.82 -15.16
CA PHE A 475 76.39 25.27 -13.94
C PHE A 475 76.20 23.77 -13.76
N ILE A 476 75.09 23.19 -14.27
CA ILE A 476 74.74 21.78 -14.05
C ILE A 476 75.10 20.95 -15.28
N ILE A 477 74.47 21.26 -16.43
CA ILE A 477 74.62 20.46 -17.66
C ILE A 477 75.95 20.78 -18.37
N LYS A 478 76.47 22.01 -18.18
CA LYS A 478 77.67 22.54 -18.86
C LYS A 478 77.61 22.40 -20.38
N PHE A 479 76.40 22.54 -20.94
CA PHE A 479 76.15 22.40 -22.37
C PHE A 479 75.72 23.74 -22.94
N ILE A 480 76.60 24.33 -23.75
CA ILE A 480 76.48 25.73 -24.19
C ILE A 480 75.25 25.97 -25.08
N LEU A 481 74.79 24.96 -25.84
CA LEU A 481 73.63 25.10 -26.70
C LEU A 481 72.33 25.30 -25.89
N VAL A 482 72.21 24.68 -24.72
CA VAL A 482 71.05 24.86 -23.82
C VAL A 482 71.08 26.27 -23.22
N GLU A 483 72.26 26.77 -22.85
CA GLU A 483 72.41 28.14 -22.37
C GLU A 483 72.04 29.17 -23.45
N ILE A 484 72.55 29.01 -24.67
CA ILE A 484 72.22 29.90 -25.81
C ILE A 484 70.72 29.86 -26.10
N GLY A 485 70.11 28.66 -26.16
CA GLY A 485 68.67 28.52 -26.39
C GLY A 485 67.82 29.19 -25.31
N ALA A 486 68.20 29.07 -24.04
CA ALA A 486 67.50 29.72 -22.93
C ALA A 486 67.61 31.25 -22.98
N TRP A 487 68.78 31.79 -23.35
CA TRP A 487 68.96 33.23 -23.58
C TRP A 487 68.13 33.75 -24.75
N ILE A 488 68.08 33.02 -25.87
CA ILE A 488 67.25 33.37 -27.02
C ILE A 488 65.78 33.45 -26.60
N MET A 489 65.28 32.46 -25.87
CA MET A 489 63.89 32.44 -25.40
C MET A 489 63.59 33.59 -24.42
N PHE A 490 64.51 33.87 -23.48
CA PHE A 490 64.36 34.98 -22.54
C PHE A 490 64.32 36.34 -23.24
N ILE A 491 65.27 36.59 -24.15
CA ILE A 491 65.32 37.83 -24.94
C ILE A 491 64.07 37.96 -25.79
N PHE A 492 63.61 36.88 -26.43
CA PHE A 492 62.37 36.90 -27.22
C PHE A 492 61.17 37.35 -26.37
N LEU A 493 60.96 36.74 -25.20
CA LEU A 493 59.82 37.05 -24.32
C LEU A 493 59.85 38.50 -23.79
N GLU A 494 61.01 39.00 -23.35
CA GLU A 494 61.17 40.37 -22.81
C GLU A 494 61.16 41.45 -23.91
N THR A 495 61.76 41.17 -25.07
CA THR A 495 61.84 42.16 -26.15
C THR A 495 60.48 42.31 -26.81
N TYR A 496 59.73 41.22 -26.96
CA TYR A 496 58.40 41.25 -27.59
C TYR A 496 57.42 42.13 -26.81
N THR A 497 57.38 42.01 -25.47
CA THR A 497 56.48 42.82 -24.63
C THR A 497 56.84 44.31 -24.67
N ARG A 498 58.14 44.64 -24.79
CA ARG A 498 58.61 46.03 -24.90
C ARG A 498 58.39 46.64 -26.29
N LEU A 499 58.44 45.82 -27.35
CA LEU A 499 58.27 46.30 -28.72
C LEU A 499 56.81 46.60 -29.07
N PHE A 500 55.87 45.79 -28.56
CA PHE A 500 54.44 45.87 -28.92
C PHE A 500 53.54 46.45 -27.81
N TRP A 501 54.10 46.94 -26.71
CA TRP A 501 53.42 47.62 -25.59
C TRP A 501 52.34 46.77 -24.85
N SER A 502 51.93 45.62 -25.38
CA SER A 502 51.04 44.65 -24.72
C SER A 502 51.42 43.20 -25.04
N ALA A 503 51.33 42.33 -24.03
CA ALA A 503 51.53 40.90 -24.17
C ALA A 503 50.38 40.20 -24.94
N GLU A 504 49.22 40.85 -25.07
CA GLU A 504 48.06 40.27 -25.76
C GLU A 504 48.30 40.05 -27.25
N SER A 505 49.08 40.94 -27.89
CA SER A 505 49.49 40.80 -29.29
C SER A 505 50.37 39.57 -29.55
N LEU A 506 51.06 39.06 -28.52
CA LEU A 506 51.88 37.85 -28.60
C LEU A 506 51.02 36.60 -28.72
N TYR A 507 49.86 36.58 -28.08
CA TYR A 507 49.04 35.37 -27.95
C TYR A 507 48.46 34.88 -29.27
N TYR A 508 48.39 35.75 -30.29
CA TYR A 508 47.92 35.45 -31.65
C TYR A 508 49.06 35.11 -32.63
N ASN A 509 50.32 35.14 -32.19
CA ASN A 509 51.47 34.89 -33.04
C ASN A 509 51.68 33.36 -33.27
N PRO A 510 51.95 32.88 -34.49
CA PRO A 510 52.24 31.48 -34.76
C PRO A 510 53.38 30.90 -33.90
N VAL A 511 54.41 31.72 -33.61
CA VAL A 511 55.54 31.33 -32.76
C VAL A 511 55.09 31.06 -31.33
N TRP A 512 54.14 31.86 -30.81
CA TRP A 512 53.56 31.63 -29.49
C TRP A 512 52.84 30.28 -29.42
N HIS A 513 52.08 29.91 -30.45
CA HIS A 513 51.41 28.61 -30.49
C HIS A 513 52.40 27.42 -30.50
N VAL A 514 53.55 27.55 -31.15
CA VAL A 514 54.61 26.52 -31.10
C VAL A 514 55.21 26.42 -29.69
N ILE A 515 55.45 27.55 -29.03
CA ILE A 515 55.97 27.60 -27.65
C ILE A 515 54.95 26.97 -26.68
N VAL A 516 53.69 27.36 -26.79
CA VAL A 516 52.57 26.80 -26.00
C VAL A 516 52.48 25.29 -26.21
N GLY A 517 52.51 24.82 -27.46
CA GLY A 517 52.44 23.38 -27.76
C GLY A 517 53.61 22.59 -27.16
N THR A 518 54.81 23.16 -27.17
CA THR A 518 55.99 22.56 -26.55
C THR A 518 55.85 22.53 -25.03
N TRP A 519 55.40 23.63 -24.42
CA TRP A 519 55.13 23.72 -22.98
C TRP A 519 54.08 22.71 -22.52
N GLU A 520 52.94 22.63 -23.21
CA GLU A 520 51.86 21.69 -22.90
C GLU A 520 52.36 20.24 -22.95
N THR A 521 53.16 19.89 -23.96
CA THR A 521 53.73 18.54 -24.10
C THR A 521 54.72 18.20 -22.98
N LEU A 522 55.45 19.20 -22.48
CA LEU A 522 56.41 19.04 -21.38
C LEU A 522 55.68 18.91 -20.03
N VAL A 523 54.76 19.84 -19.74
CA VAL A 523 54.07 19.92 -18.45
C VAL A 523 53.03 18.81 -18.28
N TYR A 524 52.34 18.47 -19.36
CA TYR A 524 51.30 17.47 -19.38
C TYR A 524 51.64 16.36 -20.39
N SER A 525 52.21 15.27 -19.88
CA SER A 525 52.40 14.02 -20.61
C SER A 525 51.58 12.91 -19.94
N PRO A 526 51.01 11.95 -20.71
CA PRO A 526 50.30 10.79 -20.15
C PRO A 526 51.12 9.97 -19.14
N ILE A 527 52.46 10.08 -19.19
CA ILE A 527 53.40 9.29 -18.39
C ILE A 527 53.95 10.10 -17.19
N LEU A 528 53.99 11.43 -17.27
CA LEU A 528 54.64 12.27 -16.25
C LEU A 528 53.91 13.63 -16.12
N ASP A 529 53.17 13.80 -15.02
CA ASP A 529 52.48 15.04 -14.65
C ASP A 529 53.42 15.94 -13.84
N LEU A 530 54.10 16.87 -14.49
CA LEU A 530 55.10 17.74 -13.87
C LEU A 530 54.48 18.67 -12.81
N ASP A 531 53.20 19.00 -12.88
CA ASP A 531 52.52 19.79 -11.86
C ASP A 531 52.55 19.09 -10.47
N ARG A 532 52.51 17.76 -10.46
CA ARG A 532 52.60 16.94 -9.24
C ARG A 532 54.04 16.53 -8.89
N TRP A 533 54.86 16.25 -9.90
CA TRP A 533 56.18 15.63 -9.73
C TRP A 533 57.36 16.60 -9.84
N ALA A 534 57.18 17.84 -10.30
CA ALA A 534 58.28 18.78 -10.48
C ALA A 534 59.06 19.02 -9.17
N ILE A 535 58.38 19.26 -8.05
CA ILE A 535 59.04 19.51 -6.76
C ILE A 535 59.77 18.25 -6.25
N PRO A 536 59.14 17.05 -6.18
CA PRO A 536 59.84 15.82 -5.83
C PRO A 536 61.07 15.55 -6.72
N LEU A 537 60.94 15.74 -8.03
CA LEU A 537 62.05 15.51 -8.98
C LEU A 537 63.19 16.50 -8.75
N VAL A 538 62.89 17.78 -8.50
CA VAL A 538 63.89 18.80 -8.17
C VAL A 538 64.58 18.49 -6.84
N VAL A 539 63.84 18.04 -5.82
CA VAL A 539 64.41 17.65 -4.52
C VAL A 539 65.32 16.42 -4.66
N ILE A 540 64.87 15.41 -5.40
CA ILE A 540 65.68 14.20 -5.68
C ILE A 540 66.95 14.58 -6.43
N ALA A 541 66.84 15.42 -7.47
CA ALA A 541 68.01 15.90 -8.21
C ALA A 541 68.97 16.69 -7.32
N ALA A 542 68.47 17.57 -6.45
CA ALA A 542 69.29 18.32 -5.50
C ALA A 542 70.01 17.40 -4.50
N LEU A 543 69.31 16.39 -3.96
CA LEU A 543 69.89 15.39 -3.08
C LEU A 543 70.95 14.54 -3.79
N LEU A 544 70.71 14.15 -5.04
CA LEU A 544 71.69 13.43 -5.86
C LEU A 544 72.94 14.27 -6.12
N VAL A 545 72.77 15.56 -6.45
CA VAL A 545 73.90 16.49 -6.63
C VAL A 545 74.69 16.67 -5.33
N LEU A 546 74.01 16.83 -4.19
CA LEU A 546 74.65 16.91 -2.88
C LEU A 546 75.39 15.61 -2.53
N TYR A 547 74.75 14.45 -2.76
CA TYR A 547 75.37 13.14 -2.57
C TYR A 547 76.63 12.99 -3.42
N TRP A 548 76.56 13.33 -4.71
CA TRP A 548 77.70 13.24 -5.63
C TRP A 548 78.82 14.22 -5.26
N ARG A 549 78.47 15.41 -4.77
CA ARG A 549 79.44 16.42 -4.30
C ARG A 549 80.12 16.04 -2.98
N CYS A 550 79.39 15.36 -2.08
CA CYS A 550 79.92 14.88 -0.80
C CYS A 550 80.75 13.59 -0.94
N TYR A 551 80.32 12.64 -1.77
CA TYR A 551 81.06 11.38 -1.98
C TYR A 551 82.18 11.50 -3.03
N GLY A 552 82.01 12.33 -4.07
CA GLY A 552 83.03 12.57 -5.09
C GLY A 552 84.30 13.22 -4.53
N LYS A 553 84.19 14.02 -3.46
CA LYS A 553 85.35 14.61 -2.76
C LYS A 553 86.17 13.60 -1.94
N ARG A 554 85.62 12.45 -1.55
CA ARG A 554 86.37 11.45 -0.74
C ARG A 554 87.34 10.59 -1.54
N LYS A 555 87.24 10.55 -2.88
CA LYS A 555 88.10 9.66 -3.69
C LYS A 555 89.41 10.30 -4.17
N HIS A 556 89.67 11.57 -3.88
CA HIS A 556 90.84 12.30 -4.43
C HIS A 556 91.88 12.81 -3.40
N ASN A 557 91.77 12.47 -2.11
CA ASN A 557 92.80 12.82 -1.12
C ASN A 557 93.20 11.59 -0.27
N SER A 558 94.11 10.79 -0.79
CA SER A 558 94.90 9.83 -0.01
C SER A 558 96.38 9.96 -0.38
N ARG A 559 96.97 11.10 0.00
CA ARG A 559 98.43 11.22 0.11
C ARG A 559 98.83 10.62 1.46
N TRP A 560 99.64 9.57 1.40
CA TRP A 560 100.22 8.85 2.52
C TRP A 560 100.95 9.78 3.48
N MET A 561 100.62 9.72 4.77
CA MET A 561 101.57 9.99 5.87
C MET A 561 101.23 9.08 7.06
N LEU A 562 102.23 8.32 7.49
CA LEU A 562 102.23 7.42 8.65
C LEU A 562 102.05 8.22 9.96
N PRO A 563 101.43 7.64 11.00
CA PRO A 563 101.27 8.32 12.29
C PRO A 563 102.51 8.13 13.17
N VAL A 564 103.15 9.23 13.55
CA VAL A 564 104.02 9.29 14.74
C VAL A 564 103.15 9.62 15.94
N TYR A 565 103.16 8.69 16.88
CA TYR A 565 102.51 8.71 18.17
C TYR A 565 103.14 9.80 19.06
N ASN A 566 102.35 10.68 19.68
CA ASN A 566 102.74 11.19 20.99
C ASN A 566 101.55 11.58 21.86
N ASN A 567 101.61 11.04 23.07
CA ASN A 567 100.62 11.07 24.14
C ASN A 567 100.80 12.32 25.02
N GLN A 568 99.70 12.80 25.59
CA GLN A 568 99.54 13.43 26.92
C GLN A 568 100.49 14.61 27.28
N LYS A 569 100.02 15.70 27.90
CA LYS A 569 99.25 15.71 29.14
C LYS A 569 98.90 17.15 29.48
N ASP A 570 97.70 17.30 30.01
CA ASP A 570 97.20 18.43 30.78
C ASP A 570 98.10 18.75 31.99
N SER A 571 98.31 20.05 32.29
CA SER A 571 98.49 20.58 33.66
C SER A 571 98.90 22.07 33.71
N ARG A 572 97.88 22.90 34.02
CA ARG A 572 97.82 23.91 35.12
C ARG A 572 98.53 25.28 35.04
N ARG A 573 97.78 26.23 35.63
CA ARG A 573 98.11 27.50 36.35
C ARG A 573 98.32 28.74 35.46
N SER A 574 97.36 29.65 35.39
CA SER A 574 96.92 30.70 36.36
C SER A 574 97.73 31.99 36.23
N GLU A 575 97.17 32.98 35.54
CA GLU A 575 96.95 34.38 35.96
C GLU A 575 96.19 35.13 34.85
#